data_AF-A0A5Y2QRB8-F1
#
_entry.id   AF-A0A5Y2QRB8-F1
#
_cell.length_a   1.000
_cell.length_b   1.000
_cell.length_c   1.000
_cell.angle_alpha   90.00
_cell.angle_beta   90.00
_cell.angle_gamma   90.00
#
_symmetry.space_group_name_H-M   'P 1'
#
loop_
_entity.id
_entity.type
_entity.pdbx_description
1 polymer ?
#
loop_
_entity_poly.entity_id
_entity_poly.type
_entity_poly.pdbx_seq_one_letter_code
_entity_poly.pdbx_strand_id
1 'polypeptide(L)' 'ESGVLRIQRDITTYRKNAYGVADNSYLDSETLHTSAYVLRRLKSVITSKYGRHKLANDGTRFGPGQAIVTPAVIRGE' A
#
# COMPACT_ATOMS: atom_id res chain seq x y z
N GLU A 1 -10.89 26.05 -28.98
CA GLU A 1 -9.98 25.20 -28.18
C GLU A 1 -8.54 25.52 -28.55
N SER A 2 -7.59 25.48 -27.61
CA SER A 2 -6.17 25.65 -27.94
C SER A 2 -5.69 24.45 -28.75
N GLY A 3 -4.94 24.65 -29.85
CA GLY A 3 -4.43 23.59 -30.74
C GLY A 3 -3.35 22.68 -30.13
N VAL A 4 -3.48 22.34 -28.84
CA VAL A 4 -2.54 21.52 -28.07
C VAL A 4 -3.28 20.26 -27.61
N LEU A 5 -2.71 19.10 -27.91
CA LEU A 5 -3.28 17.80 -27.54
C LEU A 5 -3.13 17.57 -26.03
N ARG A 6 -4.21 17.10 -25.39
CA ARG A 6 -4.26 16.81 -23.95
C ARG A 6 -5.02 15.52 -23.70
N ILE A 7 -4.71 14.87 -22.57
CA ILE A 7 -5.52 13.77 -22.05
C ILE A 7 -6.82 14.35 -21.49
N GLN A 8 -7.97 13.84 -21.94
CA GLN A 8 -9.27 14.27 -21.44
C GLN A 8 -9.60 13.64 -20.08
N ARG A 9 -9.31 12.34 -19.91
CA ARG A 9 -9.45 11.63 -18.65
C ARG A 9 -8.49 10.45 -18.62
N ASP A 10 -7.77 10.29 -17.52
CA ASP A 10 -6.92 9.12 -17.29
C ASP A 10 -7.67 8.09 -16.44
N ILE A 11 -8.17 7.04 -17.11
CA ILE A 11 -8.95 5.98 -16.49
C ILE A 11 -8.30 4.62 -16.70
N THR A 12 -8.54 3.73 -15.75
CA THR A 12 -8.17 2.33 -15.85
C THR A 12 -9.24 1.53 -16.61
N THR A 13 -8.97 0.24 -16.84
CA THR A 13 -9.94 -0.71 -17.39
C THR A 13 -10.90 -1.27 -16.34
N TYR A 14 -10.75 -0.89 -15.07
CA TYR A 14 -11.65 -1.31 -13.99
C TYR A 14 -13.03 -0.67 -14.14
N ARG A 15 -14.07 -1.50 -14.23
CA ARG A 15 -15.46 -1.04 -14.38
C ARG A 15 -16.45 -1.69 -13.43
N LYS A 16 -16.12 -2.86 -12.91
CA LYS A 16 -17.01 -3.69 -12.08
C LYS A 16 -16.24 -4.30 -10.92
N ASN A 17 -16.88 -4.39 -9.77
CA ASN A 17 -16.33 -5.08 -8.62
C ASN A 17 -16.46 -6.61 -8.76
N ALA A 18 -15.99 -7.34 -7.75
CA ALA A 18 -16.02 -8.81 -7.71
C ALA A 18 -17.44 -9.41 -7.82
N TYR A 19 -18.49 -8.64 -7.53
CA TYR A 19 -19.90 -9.03 -7.65
C TYR A 19 -20.50 -8.70 -9.02
N GLY A 20 -19.71 -8.17 -9.96
CA GLY A 20 -20.18 -7.78 -11.30
C GLY A 20 -20.98 -6.47 -11.34
N VAL A 21 -21.04 -5.74 -10.23
CA VAL A 21 -21.75 -4.46 -10.09
C VAL A 21 -20.82 -3.32 -10.51
N ALA A 22 -21.37 -2.27 -11.14
CA ALA A 22 -20.62 -1.08 -11.50
C ALA A 22 -19.95 -0.45 -10.27
N ASP A 23 -18.66 -0.18 -10.36
CA ASP A 23 -17.84 0.34 -9.28
C ASP A 23 -16.75 1.26 -9.84
N ASN A 24 -16.60 2.43 -9.23
CA ASN A 24 -15.63 3.45 -9.63
C ASN A 24 -14.40 3.52 -8.72
N SER A 25 -14.27 2.63 -7.73
CA SER A 25 -13.19 2.64 -6.72
C SER A 25 -11.77 2.70 -7.32
N TYR A 26 -11.56 2.08 -8.48
CA TYR A 26 -10.28 2.12 -9.22
C TYR A 26 -10.44 2.64 -10.66
N LEU A 27 -11.55 3.31 -10.98
CA LEU A 27 -11.80 3.79 -12.33
C LEU A 27 -10.83 4.91 -12.72
N ASP A 28 -10.58 5.86 -11.81
CA ASP A 28 -9.60 6.92 -12.03
C ASP A 28 -8.18 6.42 -11.70
N SER A 29 -7.24 6.73 -12.60
CA SER A 29 -5.85 6.25 -12.53
C SER A 29 -5.14 6.64 -11.24
N GLU A 30 -5.36 7.86 -10.76
CA GLU A 30 -4.74 8.41 -9.55
C GLU A 30 -5.00 7.57 -8.29
N THR A 31 -6.24 7.13 -8.07
CA THR A 31 -6.62 6.35 -6.88
C THR A 31 -5.91 5.00 -6.86
N LEU A 32 -5.85 4.31 -8.01
CA LEU A 32 -5.16 3.03 -8.13
C LEU A 32 -3.65 3.19 -7.90
N HIS A 33 -3.03 4.16 -8.58
CA HIS A 33 -1.58 4.35 -8.50
C HIS A 33 -1.12 4.83 -7.13
N THR A 34 -1.87 5.73 -6.48
CA THR A 34 -1.58 6.19 -5.12
C THR A 34 -1.66 5.02 -4.13
N SER A 35 -2.71 4.20 -4.21
CA SER A 35 -2.86 3.02 -3.34
C SER A 35 -1.71 2.03 -3.55
N ALA A 36 -1.36 1.73 -4.81
CA ALA A 36 -0.25 0.85 -5.14
C ALA A 36 1.10 1.39 -4.66
N TYR A 37 1.31 2.70 -4.75
CA TYR A 37 2.50 3.37 -4.24
C TYR A 37 2.64 3.18 -2.72
N VAL A 38 1.57 3.43 -1.94
CA VAL A 38 1.57 3.26 -0.48
C VAL A 38 1.96 1.84 -0.08
N LEU A 39 1.37 0.83 -0.74
CA LEU A 39 1.67 -0.58 -0.46
C LEU A 39 3.14 -0.94 -0.78
N ARG A 40 3.65 -0.48 -1.93
CA ARG A 40 5.05 -0.71 -2.32
C ARG A 40 6.03 -0.02 -1.37
N ARG A 41 5.73 1.21 -0.96
CA ARG A 41 6.53 1.97 0.01
C ARG A 41 6.55 1.26 1.36
N LEU A 42 5.40 0.87 1.89
CA LEU A 42 5.31 0.14 3.16
C LEU A 42 6.12 -1.17 3.12
N LYS A 43 6.00 -1.95 2.04
CA LYS A 43 6.81 -3.17 1.85
C LYS A 43 8.31 -2.85 1.87
N SER A 44 8.73 -1.79 1.18
CA SER A 44 10.14 -1.36 1.13
C SER A 44 10.67 -1.00 2.52
N VAL A 45 9.92 -0.20 3.29
CA VAL A 45 10.29 0.18 4.66
C VAL A 45 10.43 -1.05 5.55
N ILE A 46 9.44 -1.95 5.56
CA ILE A 46 9.47 -3.14 6.41
C ILE A 46 10.64 -4.06 6.04
N THR A 47 10.84 -4.34 4.75
CA THR A 47 11.86 -5.29 4.31
C THR A 47 13.29 -4.76 4.46
N SER A 48 13.49 -3.44 4.36
CA SER A 48 14.80 -2.81 4.55
C SER A 48 15.19 -2.67 6.03
N LYS A 49 14.25 -2.25 6.89
CA LYS A 49 14.53 -1.98 8.31
C LYS A 49 14.45 -3.21 9.21
N TYR A 50 13.48 -4.09 8.94
CA TYR A 50 13.18 -5.25 9.79
C TYR A 50 13.51 -6.59 9.12
N GLY A 51 14.52 -6.59 8.23
CA GLY A 51 15.04 -7.82 7.66
C GLY A 51 15.43 -8.83 8.75
N ARG A 52 14.95 -10.07 8.63
CA ARG A 52 15.23 -11.19 9.56
C ARG A 52 14.74 -10.99 11.01
N HIS A 53 13.84 -10.05 11.26
CA HIS A 53 13.19 -9.91 12.56
C HIS A 53 12.03 -10.91 12.70
N LYS A 54 11.84 -11.44 13.91
CA LYS A 54 10.64 -12.22 14.24
C LYS A 54 9.48 -11.25 14.46
N LEU A 55 8.30 -11.59 13.96
CA LEU A 55 7.07 -10.87 14.27
C LEU A 55 6.50 -11.37 15.60
N ALA A 56 6.21 -10.45 16.51
CA ALA A 56 5.53 -10.75 17.78
C ALA A 56 4.31 -9.84 17.98
N ASN A 57 3.37 -10.28 18.82
CA ASN A 57 2.23 -9.45 19.20
C ASN A 57 2.69 -8.28 20.08
N ASP A 58 1.96 -7.18 20.05
CA ASP A 58 2.19 -6.07 20.98
C ASP A 58 2.05 -6.54 22.42
N GLY A 59 2.96 -6.09 23.30
CA GLY A 59 3.01 -6.52 24.71
C GLY A 59 3.66 -7.89 24.96
N THR A 60 4.11 -8.61 23.93
CA THR A 60 4.89 -9.84 24.10
C THR A 60 6.20 -9.54 24.84
N ARG A 61 6.49 -10.28 25.91
CA ARG A 61 7.81 -10.24 26.56
C ARG A 61 8.76 -11.18 25.84
N PHE A 62 9.94 -10.69 25.50
CA PHE A 62 10.98 -11.47 24.83
C PHE A 62 12.31 -11.34 25.56
N GLY A 63 13.10 -12.42 25.53
CA GLY A 63 14.43 -12.43 26.11
C GLY A 63 15.39 -11.47 25.39
N PRO A 64 16.45 -11.01 26.06
CA PRO A 64 17.41 -10.08 25.48
C PRO A 64 18.11 -10.68 24.24
N GLY A 65 18.45 -9.82 23.27
CA GLY A 65 19.21 -10.18 22.08
C GLY A 65 18.39 -10.77 20.92
N GLN A 66 17.08 -10.91 21.05
CA GLN A 66 16.23 -11.35 19.93
C GLN A 66 15.82 -10.17 19.05
N ALA A 67 16.10 -10.26 17.75
CA ALA A 67 15.58 -9.33 16.76
C ALA A 67 14.07 -9.57 16.57
N ILE A 68 13.23 -8.77 17.24
CA ILE A 68 11.77 -8.85 17.22
C ILE A 68 11.19 -7.49 16.84
N VAL A 69 10.11 -7.50 16.07
CA VAL A 69 9.30 -6.31 15.76
C VAL A 69 7.82 -6.61 16.00
N THR A 70 7.06 -5.60 16.42
CA THR A 70 5.63 -5.72 16.70
C THR A 70 4.81 -4.74 15.84
N PRO A 71 3.48 -4.95 15.69
CA PRO A 71 2.63 -4.04 14.93
C PRO A 71 2.67 -2.58 15.40
N ALA A 72 2.75 -2.32 16.71
CA ALA A 72 2.87 -0.96 17.24
C ALA A 72 4.18 -0.27 16.81
N VAL A 73 5.29 -1.02 16.74
CA VAL A 73 6.57 -0.51 16.24
C VAL A 73 6.49 -0.20 14.75
N ILE A 74 5.96 -1.13 13.94
CA ILE A 74 5.82 -0.95 12.49
C ILE A 74 4.91 0.24 12.16
N ARG A 75 3.86 0.48 12.96
CA ARG A 75 2.96 1.64 12.79
C ARG A 75 3.66 2.98 13.00
N GLY A 76 4.78 3.01 13.72
CA GLY A 76 5.56 4.22 13.96
C GLY A 76 6.48 4.65 12.81
N GLU A 77 6.59 3.84 11.75
CA GLU A 77 7.31 4.19 10.51
C GLU A 77 6.47 5.05 9.56
#